data_AF-A0A2E9NVW5-F1
#
_entry.id   AF-A0A2E9NVW5-F1
#
_cell.length_a   1.000
_cell.length_b   1.000
_cell.length_c   1.000
_cell.angle_alpha   90.00
_cell.angle_beta   90.00
_cell.angle_gamma   90.00
#
_symmetry.space_group_name_H-M   'P 1'
#
loop_
_entity.id
_entity.type
_entity.pdbx_description
1 polymer ?
#
loop_
_entity_poly.entity_id
_entity_poly.type
_entity_poly.pdbx_seq_one_letter_code
_entity_poly.pdbx_strand_id
1 'polypeptide(L)' 'MPDGTRCDILTDTHAIEVDFADKWAEAIGQSLKYATQTGKKAGIVLKLKDRGDEKHLKRLREMARHYSMDIEIFLHRAS' A
#
# COMPACT_ATOMS: atom_id res chain seq x y z
N MET A 1 14.40 -8.55 -2.79
CA MET A 1 14.05 -8.37 -4.20
C MET A 1 15.33 -8.32 -5.03
N PRO A 2 15.27 -8.61 -6.35
CA PRO A 2 16.45 -8.60 -7.22
C PRO A 2 17.23 -7.28 -7.20
N ASP A 3 16.58 -6.17 -6.82
CA ASP A 3 17.17 -4.83 -6.69
C ASP A 3 17.60 -4.48 -5.25
N GLY A 4 17.65 -5.45 -4.34
CA GLY A 4 18.01 -5.26 -2.93
C GLY A 4 16.90 -4.71 -2.03
N THR A 5 15.74 -4.33 -2.57
CA THR A 5 14.60 -3.91 -1.73
C THR A 5 13.94 -5.11 -1.05
N ARG A 6 13.17 -4.85 0.01
CA ARG A 6 12.45 -5.87 0.76
C ARG A 6 10.98 -5.48 0.83
N CYS A 7 10.11 -6.39 0.38
CA CYS A 7 8.68 -6.28 0.61
C CYS A 7 8.39 -6.64 2.07
N ASP A 8 7.51 -5.88 2.72
CA ASP A 8 7.18 -6.07 4.13
C ASP A 8 6.44 -7.40 4.37
N ILE A 9 5.41 -7.67 3.57
CA ILE A 9 4.62 -8.89 3.66
C ILE A 9 4.44 -9.47 2.25
N LEU A 10 4.92 -10.70 2.07
CA LEU A 10 4.72 -11.49 0.86
C LEU A 10 3.79 -12.67 1.19
N THR A 11 2.65 -12.74 0.49
CA THR A 11 1.70 -13.86 0.61
C THR A 11 1.69 -14.68 -0.68
N ASP A 12 0.85 -15.71 -0.76
CA ASP A 12 0.66 -16.45 -2.00
C ASP A 12 0.14 -15.56 -3.13
N THR A 13 -0.64 -14.52 -2.82
CA THR A 13 -1.34 -13.69 -3.79
C THR A 13 -0.88 -12.23 -3.85
N HIS A 14 -0.23 -11.71 -2.80
CA HIS A 14 0.09 -10.29 -2.68
C HIS A 14 1.55 -10.02 -2.32
N ALA A 15 2.05 -8.88 -2.80
CA ALA A 15 3.22 -8.20 -2.27
C ALA A 15 2.75 -6.88 -1.64
N ILE A 16 2.91 -6.78 -0.33
CA ILE A 16 2.27 -5.75 0.49
C ILE A 16 3.32 -4.83 1.12
N GLU A 17 3.07 -3.53 1.05
CA GLU A 17 3.78 -2.47 1.78
C GLU A 17 2.97 -2.07 3.03
N VAL A 18 3.63 -1.83 4.16
CA VAL A 18 2.99 -1.54 5.45
C VAL A 18 3.44 -0.19 5.97
N ASP A 19 2.66 0.86 5.68
CA ASP A 19 3.09 2.22 5.98
C ASP A 19 2.05 3.08 6.73
N PHE A 20 2.53 4.15 7.34
CA PHE A 20 1.64 5.11 8.02
C PHE A 20 0.85 5.95 7.00
N ALA A 21 -0.33 6.40 7.40
CA ALA A 21 -1.26 7.08 6.50
C ALA A 21 -0.66 8.32 5.82
N ASP A 22 0.17 9.09 6.51
CA ASP A 22 0.86 10.26 5.97
C ASP A 22 1.80 9.92 4.79
N LYS A 23 2.27 8.67 4.69
CA LYS A 23 3.11 8.14 3.61
C LYS A 23 2.35 7.45 2.48
N TRP A 24 1.02 7.61 2.40
CA TRP A 24 0.17 6.95 1.40
C TRP A 24 0.69 7.01 -0.06
N ALA A 25 1.35 8.11 -0.46
CA ALA A 25 1.85 8.27 -1.82
C ALA A 25 3.10 7.41 -2.09
N GLU A 26 3.99 7.27 -1.09
CA GLU A 26 5.16 6.40 -1.16
C GLU A 26 4.72 4.92 -1.24
N ALA A 27 3.71 4.56 -0.43
CA ALA A 27 3.15 3.22 -0.40
C ALA A 27 2.57 2.75 -1.75
N ILE A 28 2.03 3.66 -2.58
CA ILE A 28 1.60 3.32 -3.96
C ILE A 28 2.81 2.85 -4.77
N GLY A 29 3.90 3.62 -4.77
CA GLY A 29 5.09 3.30 -5.55
C GLY A 29 5.72 1.98 -5.11
N GLN A 30 5.87 1.77 -3.80
CA GLN A 30 6.47 0.56 -3.24
C GLN A 30 5.62 -0.69 -3.50
N SER A 31 4.30 -0.63 -3.25
CA SER A 31 3.41 -1.78 -3.48
C SER A 31 3.38 -2.21 -4.94
N LEU A 32 3.27 -1.28 -5.89
CA LEU A 32 3.31 -1.56 -7.33
C LEU A 32 4.66 -2.12 -7.77
N LYS A 33 5.76 -1.58 -7.23
CA LYS A 33 7.11 -2.06 -7.50
C LYS A 33 7.28 -3.51 -7.06
N TYR A 34 6.86 -3.86 -5.84
CA TYR A 34 6.98 -5.23 -5.35
C TYR A 34 6.05 -6.19 -6.09
N ALA A 35 4.83 -5.76 -6.42
CA ALA A 35 3.93 -6.53 -7.28
C ALA A 35 4.60 -6.89 -8.61
N THR A 36 5.22 -5.91 -9.25
CA THR A 36 5.95 -6.09 -10.53
C THR A 36 7.10 -7.09 -10.39
N GLN A 37 7.87 -7.01 -9.31
CA GLN A 37 9.05 -7.86 -9.09
C GLN A 37 8.70 -9.30 -8.68
N THR A 38 7.51 -9.51 -8.13
CA THR A 38 7.07 -10.82 -7.61
C THR A 38 6.04 -11.52 -8.49
N GLY A 39 5.43 -10.80 -9.44
CA GLY A 39 4.29 -11.28 -10.22
C GLY A 39 3.01 -11.41 -9.40
N LYS A 40 2.93 -10.79 -8.22
CA LYS A 40 1.78 -10.84 -7.32
C LYS A 40 0.98 -9.54 -7.39
N LYS A 41 -0.18 -9.50 -6.74
CA LYS A 41 -0.99 -8.29 -6.62
C LYS A 41 -0.35 -7.28 -5.66
N ALA A 42 -0.54 -6.00 -5.96
CA ALA A 42 -0.11 -4.93 -5.06
C ALA A 42 -1.07 -4.84 -3.87
N GLY A 43 -0.51 -4.75 -2.66
CA GLY A 43 -1.29 -4.46 -1.46
C GLY A 43 -0.66 -3.35 -0.62
N ILE A 44 -1.49 -2.61 0.09
CA ILE A 44 -1.06 -1.62 1.08
C ILE A 44 -1.81 -1.88 2.38
N VAL A 45 -1.07 -2.08 3.48
CA VAL A 45 -1.61 -1.93 4.83
C VAL A 45 -1.38 -0.49 5.25
N LEU A 46 -2.45 0.30 5.30
CA LEU A 46 -2.41 1.69 5.75
C LEU A 46 -2.65 1.74 7.26
N LYS A 47 -1.66 2.20 8.03
CA LYS A 47 -1.75 2.37 9.48
C LYS A 47 -2.29 3.76 9.81
N LEU A 48 -3.50 3.82 10.37
CA LEU A 48 -4.15 5.05 10.83
C LEU A 48 -3.94 5.21 12.34
N LYS A 49 -3.39 6.34 12.76
CA LYS A 49 -3.13 6.70 14.16
C LYS A 49 -4.33 7.40 14.80
N ASP A 50 -4.99 8.28 14.05
CA ASP A 50 -6.13 9.05 14.54
C ASP A 50 -7.14 9.38 13.42
N ARG A 51 -8.21 10.11 13.77
CA ARG A 51 -9.26 10.52 12.81
C ARG A 51 -8.75 11.45 11.71
N GLY A 52 -7.69 12.21 11.97
CA GLY A 52 -7.05 13.10 11.00
C GLY A 52 -6.41 12.36 9.83
N ASP A 53 -6.09 11.07 10.00
CA ASP A 53 -5.50 10.23 8.95
C ASP A 53 -6.49 9.82 7.86
N GLU A 54 -7.80 9.94 8.09
CA GLU A 54 -8.83 9.63 7.09
C GLU A 54 -8.65 10.43 5.78
N LYS A 55 -8.09 11.64 5.87
CA LYS A 55 -7.77 12.46 4.69
C LYS A 55 -6.76 11.78 3.76
N HIS A 56 -5.83 11.00 4.31
CA HIS A 56 -4.82 10.30 3.55
C HIS A 56 -5.39 9.03 2.91
N LEU A 57 -6.23 8.29 3.64
CA LEU A 57 -6.98 7.16 3.07
C LEU A 57 -7.87 7.61 1.90
N LYS A 58 -8.53 8.77 2.02
CA LYS A 58 -9.33 9.33 0.93
C LYS A 58 -8.47 9.61 -0.31
N ARG A 59 -7.32 10.26 -0.15
CA ARG A 59 -6.38 10.56 -1.25
C ARG A 59 -5.85 9.30 -1.91
N LEU A 60 -5.47 8.29 -1.12
CA LEU A 60 -5.03 6.98 -1.63
C LEU A 60 -6.10 6.34 -2.52
N ARG A 61 -7.33 6.24 -2.01
CA ARG A 61 -8.46 5.66 -2.75
C ARG A 61 -8.84 6.47 -3.99
N GLU A 62 -8.76 7.79 -3.91
CA GLU A 62 -9.02 8.67 -5.04
C GLU A 62 -8.00 8.46 -6.16
N MET A 63 -6.71 8.44 -5.83
CA MET A 63 -5.62 8.20 -6.78
C MET A 63 -5.70 6.80 -7.39
N ALA A 64 -5.86 5.76 -6.57
CA ALA A 64 -5.99 4.39 -7.05
C ALA A 64 -7.16 4.25 -8.03
N ARG A 65 -8.30 4.87 -7.73
CA ARG A 65 -9.47 4.86 -8.61
C ARG A 65 -9.26 5.68 -9.87
N HIS A 66 -8.74 6.90 -9.75
CA HIS A 66 -8.57 7.83 -10.88
C HIS A 66 -7.68 7.23 -11.96
N TYR A 67 -6.60 6.54 -11.56
CA TYR A 67 -5.66 5.89 -12.47
C TYR A 67 -5.95 4.40 -12.69
N SER A 68 -7.07 3.88 -12.19
CA SER A 68 -7.44 2.46 -12.30
C SER A 68 -6.33 1.51 -11.82
N MET A 69 -5.64 1.86 -10.74
CA MET A 69 -4.60 1.06 -10.13
C MET A 69 -5.22 -0.15 -9.41
N ASP A 70 -4.79 -1.36 -9.75
CA ASP A 70 -5.19 -2.59 -9.07
C ASP A 70 -4.37 -2.79 -7.78
N ILE A 71 -4.75 -2.04 -6.74
CA ILE A 71 -4.12 -2.07 -5.40
C ILE A 71 -5.18 -2.41 -4.35
N GLU A 72 -4.96 -3.48 -3.60
CA GLU A 72 -5.80 -3.83 -2.46
C GLU A 72 -5.36 -3.04 -1.20
N ILE A 73 -6.32 -2.37 -0.54
CA ILE A 73 -6.05 -1.51 0.62
C ILE A 73 -6.62 -2.15 1.89
N PHE A 74 -5.73 -2.53 2.80
CA PHE A 74 -6.04 -3.03 4.14
C PHE A 74 -5.87 -1.91 5.16
N LEU A 75 -6.79 -1.78 6.11
CA LEU A 75 -6.72 -0.76 7.15
C LEU A 75 -6.25 -1.37 8.48
N HIS A 76 -5.23 -0.79 9.08
CA HIS A 76 -4.85 -1.06 10.45
C HIS A 76 -5.12 0.18 11.31
N ARG A 77 -5.96 0.03 12.34
CA ARG A 77 -6.28 1.09 13.29
C ARG A 77 -5.78 0.62 14.65
N ALA A 78 -4.87 1.38 15.26
CA ALA A 78 -4.51 1.13 16.65
C ALA A 78 -5.72 1.50 17.53
N SER A 79 -6.10 0.58 18.42
CA SER A 79 -7.17 0.73 19.42
C SER A 79 -6.64 1.38 20.68
#